data_AF-A0A9D7XPY8-F1
#
_entry.id   AF-A0A9D7XPY8-F1
#
_cell.length_a   1.000
_cell.length_b   1.000
_cell.length_c   1.000
_cell.angle_alpha   90.00
_cell.angle_beta   90.00
_cell.angle_gamma   90.00
#
_symmetry.space_group_name_H-M   'P 1'
#
loop_
_entity.id
_entity.type
_entity.pdbx_description
1 polymer ?
#
loop_
_entity_poly.entity_id
_entity_poly.type
_entity_poly.pdbx_seq_one_letter_code
_entity_poly.pdbx_strand_id
1 'polypeptide(L)'
;MEIYHLHVWACGDLDESVILDSSVHPPIIKNAGLIIDSWPSDDLFYSFPGFFVTDRLKSILEYWGFNELKFTKVERIIKGFNFMNNFPNAQLPILWLLETDPYSVSNNISNWQRKYLIVTKKALEYLRDNHVTHAEHNYIGSDIEEYFTSDRKDFWLDAF
;
A
#
# COMPACT_ATOMS: atom_id res chain seq x y z
N MET A 1 15.62 -2.34 16.10
CA MET A 1 15.20 -1.72 14.82
C MET A 1 13.83 -1.13 15.05
N GLU A 2 13.61 0.14 14.74
CA GLU A 2 12.29 0.76 14.89
C GLU A 2 11.39 0.39 13.70
N ILE A 3 10.15 -0.02 14.01
CA ILE A 3 9.16 -0.47 13.03
C ILE A 3 7.89 0.35 13.22
N TYR A 4 7.24 0.69 12.13
CA TYR A 4 6.03 1.50 12.09
C TYR A 4 4.94 0.77 11.31
N HIS A 5 3.71 0.84 11.80
CA HIS A 5 2.51 0.47 11.06
C HIS A 5 2.03 1.71 10.28
N LEU A 6 1.81 1.58 8.98
CA LEU A 6 1.30 2.65 8.12
C LEU A 6 -0.17 2.39 7.80
N HIS A 7 -1.01 3.39 8.08
CA HIS A 7 -2.37 3.43 7.57
C HIS A 7 -2.37 4.16 6.24
N VAL A 8 -2.52 3.40 5.16
CA VAL A 8 -2.44 3.89 3.78
C VAL A 8 -3.83 4.19 3.26
N TRP A 9 -4.00 5.33 2.59
CA TRP A 9 -5.29 5.76 2.08
C TRP A 9 -5.86 4.80 1.04
N ALA A 10 -7.16 4.51 1.16
CA ALA A 10 -7.89 3.69 0.20
C ALA A 10 -8.29 4.52 -1.03
N CYS A 11 -7.86 4.12 -2.24
CA CYS A 11 -8.10 4.89 -3.47
C CYS A 11 -9.22 4.35 -4.37
N GLY A 12 -9.75 3.17 -4.05
CA GLY A 12 -10.83 2.54 -4.80
C GLY A 12 -10.73 1.02 -4.72
N ASP A 13 -11.26 0.35 -5.73
CA ASP A 13 -11.49 -1.10 -5.73
C ASP A 13 -10.71 -1.82 -6.82
N LEU A 14 -10.70 -3.15 -6.74
CA LEU A 14 -10.21 -4.01 -7.82
C LEU A 14 -11.19 -4.00 -8.98
N ASP A 15 -10.66 -4.01 -10.20
CA ASP A 15 -11.45 -4.21 -11.42
C ASP A 15 -11.94 -5.67 -11.52
N GLU A 16 -13.05 -5.87 -12.23
CA GLU A 16 -13.65 -7.20 -12.46
C GLU A 16 -12.72 -8.16 -13.21
N SER A 17 -11.70 -7.65 -13.89
CA SER A 17 -10.69 -8.46 -14.58
C SER A 17 -9.67 -9.13 -13.65
N VAL A 18 -9.66 -8.79 -12.35
CA VAL A 18 -8.69 -9.31 -11.38
C VAL A 18 -8.91 -10.79 -11.12
N ILE A 19 -7.82 -11.55 -11.19
CA ILE A 19 -7.77 -12.95 -10.76
C ILE A 19 -7.30 -12.99 -9.32
N LEU A 20 -8.16 -13.49 -8.43
CA LEU A 20 -7.88 -13.69 -7.02
C LEU A 20 -7.75 -15.17 -6.69
N ASP A 21 -6.75 -15.50 -5.88
CA ASP A 21 -6.70 -16.76 -5.14
C ASP A 21 -7.37 -16.56 -3.78
N SER A 22 -8.63 -16.99 -3.70
CA SER A 22 -9.48 -16.88 -2.51
C SER A 22 -9.38 -18.09 -1.58
N SER A 23 -8.43 -18.99 -1.79
CA SER A 23 -8.18 -20.12 -0.87
C SER A 23 -7.58 -19.67 0.46
N VAL A 24 -7.09 -18.43 0.52
CA VAL A 24 -6.52 -17.78 1.70
C VAL A 24 -7.21 -16.45 1.96
N HIS A 25 -7.15 -15.96 3.20
CA HIS A 25 -7.69 -14.67 3.59
C HIS A 25 -6.62 -13.81 4.27
N PRO A 26 -6.43 -12.54 3.86
CA PRO A 26 -6.90 -11.90 2.62
C PRO A 26 -6.51 -12.62 1.33
N PRO A 27 -7.29 -12.50 0.24
CA PRO A 27 -7.00 -13.19 -1.03
C PRO A 27 -5.70 -12.70 -1.67
N ILE A 28 -5.07 -13.54 -2.50
CA ILE A 28 -3.85 -13.16 -3.23
C ILE A 28 -4.21 -12.70 -4.64
N ILE A 29 -3.77 -11.51 -5.02
CA ILE A 29 -3.91 -10.98 -6.39
C ILE A 29 -2.93 -11.71 -7.31
N LYS A 30 -3.43 -12.36 -8.37
CA LYS A 30 -2.62 -13.01 -9.42
C LYS A 30 -2.48 -12.15 -10.68
N ASN A 31 -3.48 -11.34 -10.96
CA ASN A 31 -3.47 -10.30 -11.99
C ASN A 31 -4.18 -9.06 -11.43
N ALA A 32 -3.60 -7.88 -11.64
CA ALA A 32 -4.05 -6.64 -11.04
C ALA A 32 -4.74 -5.72 -12.07
N GLY A 33 -5.96 -5.33 -11.75
CA GLY A 33 -6.74 -4.29 -12.41
C GLY A 33 -7.40 -3.44 -11.33
N LEU A 34 -7.55 -2.14 -11.59
CA LEU A 34 -7.99 -1.17 -10.57
C LEU A 34 -9.09 -0.24 -11.10
N ILE A 35 -9.96 0.15 -10.18
CA ILE A 35 -10.90 1.26 -10.32
C ILE A 35 -10.48 2.32 -9.30
N ILE A 36 -9.98 3.45 -9.78
CA ILE A 36 -9.53 4.56 -8.93
C ILE A 36 -10.65 5.59 -8.82
N ASP A 37 -11.23 5.72 -7.63
CA ASP A 37 -12.36 6.61 -7.36
C ASP A 37 -11.98 7.82 -6.49
N SER A 38 -10.92 7.70 -5.69
CA SER A 38 -10.29 8.81 -4.97
C SER A 38 -8.77 8.66 -4.99
N TRP A 39 -8.01 9.75 -4.90
CA TRP A 39 -6.55 9.67 -4.81
C TRP A 39 -6.01 10.88 -4.05
N PRO A 40 -5.32 10.71 -2.90
CA PRO A 40 -4.70 11.80 -2.15
C PRO A 40 -3.41 12.33 -2.80
N SER A 41 -3.13 12.03 -4.07
CA SER A 41 -1.84 12.27 -4.73
C SER A 41 -0.61 11.63 -4.07
N ASP A 42 -0.77 10.69 -3.13
CA ASP A 42 0.34 9.87 -2.61
C ASP A 42 0.79 8.84 -3.64
N ASP A 43 2.07 8.51 -3.62
CA ASP A 43 2.65 7.51 -4.52
C ASP A 43 2.51 6.07 -4.04
N LEU A 44 1.93 5.89 -2.85
CA LEU A 44 1.57 4.62 -2.25
C LEU A 44 0.11 4.72 -1.79
N PHE A 45 -0.71 3.75 -2.18
CA PHE A 45 -2.10 3.68 -1.77
C PHE A 45 -2.58 2.24 -1.58
N TYR A 46 -3.79 2.09 -1.06
CA TYR A 46 -4.40 0.82 -0.75
C TYR A 46 -5.68 0.58 -1.57
N SER A 47 -5.87 -0.66 -2.00
CA SER A 47 -7.14 -1.20 -2.50
C SER A 47 -7.20 -2.65 -2.07
N PHE A 48 -8.20 -3.02 -1.27
CA PHE A 48 -8.22 -4.35 -0.65
C PHE A 48 -8.08 -5.46 -1.72
N PRO A 49 -7.19 -6.44 -1.53
CA PRO A 49 -6.33 -6.71 -0.35
C PRO A 49 -4.87 -6.24 -0.49
N GLY A 50 -4.56 -5.35 -1.45
CA GLY A 50 -3.19 -5.02 -1.85
C GLY A 50 -2.78 -3.56 -1.64
N PHE A 51 -1.46 -3.35 -1.59
CA PHE A 51 -0.85 -2.03 -1.66
C PHE A 51 -0.31 -1.79 -3.06
N PHE A 52 -0.47 -0.56 -3.55
CA PHE A 52 -0.12 -0.19 -4.90
C PHE A 52 0.77 1.04 -4.87
N VAL A 53 1.71 1.08 -5.80
CA VAL A 53 2.65 2.19 -5.95
C VAL A 53 2.63 2.73 -7.37
N THR A 54 2.98 4.00 -7.53
CA THR A 54 3.23 4.56 -8.87
C THR A 54 4.56 4.07 -9.41
N ASP A 55 4.70 4.13 -10.74
CA ASP A 55 5.95 3.80 -11.43
C ASP A 55 7.16 4.62 -10.94
N ARG A 56 6.91 5.87 -10.53
CA ARG A 56 7.94 6.74 -9.96
C ARG A 56 8.47 6.16 -8.65
N LEU A 57 7.59 5.85 -7.69
CA LEU A 57 8.00 5.29 -6.41
C LEU A 57 8.61 3.90 -6.56
N LYS A 58 8.05 3.04 -7.43
CA LYS A 58 8.61 1.74 -7.78
C LYS A 58 10.07 1.86 -8.25
N SER A 59 10.33 2.76 -9.19
CA SER A 59 11.67 2.99 -9.73
C SER A 59 12.66 3.51 -8.67
N ILE A 60 12.18 4.37 -7.76
CA ILE A 60 12.99 4.90 -6.66
C ILE A 60 13.32 3.80 -5.65
N LEU A 61 12.36 2.98 -5.25
CA LEU A 61 12.58 1.86 -4.33
C LEU A 61 13.60 0.85 -4.91
N GLU A 62 13.49 0.52 -6.19
CA GLU A 62 14.49 -0.34 -6.87
C GLU A 62 15.88 0.32 -6.88
N TYR A 63 15.98 1.60 -7.23
CA TYR A 63 17.25 2.33 -7.28
C TYR A 63 17.95 2.41 -5.92
N TRP A 64 17.21 2.63 -4.84
CA TRP A 64 17.76 2.78 -3.49
C TRP A 64 18.01 1.45 -2.75
N GLY A 65 17.83 0.33 -3.43
CA GLY A 65 18.27 -0.98 -2.97
C GLY A 65 17.23 -1.77 -2.17
N PHE A 66 15.94 -1.46 -2.31
CA PHE A 66 14.84 -2.30 -1.82
C PHE A 66 14.54 -3.45 -2.80
N ASN A 67 15.60 -4.16 -3.20
CA ASN A 67 15.58 -5.16 -4.28
C ASN A 67 14.82 -6.45 -3.90
N GLU A 68 14.49 -6.62 -2.62
CA GLU A 68 13.65 -7.70 -2.12
C GLU A 68 12.17 -7.54 -2.49
N LEU A 69 11.76 -6.31 -2.84
CA LEU A 69 10.39 -6.02 -3.23
C LEU A 69 10.11 -6.52 -4.64
N LYS A 70 8.94 -7.10 -4.82
CA LYS A 70 8.44 -7.52 -6.13
C LYS A 70 7.28 -6.63 -6.52
N PHE A 71 7.18 -6.41 -7.82
CA PHE A 71 6.15 -5.54 -8.39
C PHE A 71 5.49 -6.24 -9.57
N THR A 72 4.17 -6.36 -9.52
CA THR A 72 3.35 -6.81 -10.64
C THR A 72 2.66 -5.61 -11.26
N LYS A 73 2.82 -5.44 -12.58
CA LYS A 73 2.20 -4.32 -13.30
C LYS A 73 0.68 -4.44 -13.23
N VAL A 74 0.00 -3.33 -12.95
CA VAL A 74 -1.46 -3.26 -13.09
C VAL A 74 -1.79 -3.20 -14.58
N GLU A 75 -2.53 -4.18 -15.08
CA GLU A 75 -2.82 -4.34 -16.51
C GLU A 75 -3.89 -3.35 -17.00
N ARG A 76 -4.85 -3.03 -16.13
CA ARG A 76 -5.99 -2.18 -16.46
C ARG A 76 -6.30 -1.21 -15.32
N ILE A 77 -6.46 0.07 -15.66
CA ILE A 77 -6.80 1.13 -14.71
C ILE A 77 -8.01 1.88 -15.25
N ILE A 78 -9.08 1.91 -14.47
CA ILE A 78 -10.33 2.63 -14.77
C ILE A 78 -10.43 3.82 -13.83
N LYS A 79 -10.86 4.96 -14.36
CA LYS A 79 -11.26 6.11 -13.53
C LYS A 79 -12.70 5.90 -13.05
N GLY A 80 -12.89 5.89 -11.74
CA GLY A 80 -14.19 5.89 -11.09
C GLY A 80 -14.93 7.21 -11.31
N PHE A 81 -16.22 7.22 -11.00
CA PHE A 81 -17.10 8.37 -11.22
C PHE A 81 -16.63 9.59 -10.42
N ASN A 82 -16.27 9.42 -9.15
CA ASN A 82 -15.85 10.53 -8.29
C ASN A 82 -14.51 11.09 -8.74
N PHE A 83 -13.58 10.22 -9.17
CA PHE A 83 -12.30 10.67 -9.72
C PHE A 83 -12.51 11.52 -10.97
N MET A 84 -13.34 11.06 -11.92
CA MET A 84 -13.62 11.83 -13.13
C MET A 84 -14.30 13.17 -12.85
N ASN A 85 -15.19 13.22 -11.86
CA ASN A 85 -15.87 14.46 -11.48
C ASN A 85 -14.94 15.47 -10.82
N ASN A 86 -14.07 15.01 -9.91
CA ASN A 86 -13.17 15.87 -9.15
C ASN A 86 -11.90 16.23 -9.94
N PHE A 87 -11.45 15.36 -10.84
CA PHE A 87 -10.19 15.48 -11.57
C PHE A 87 -10.35 15.15 -13.08
N PRO A 88 -11.20 15.89 -13.82
CA PRO A 88 -11.61 15.51 -15.19
C PRO A 88 -10.44 15.43 -16.18
N ASN A 89 -9.39 16.24 -15.97
CA ASN A 89 -8.21 16.30 -16.85
C ASN A 89 -6.99 15.56 -16.29
N ALA A 90 -7.08 14.96 -15.10
CA ALA A 90 -5.94 14.27 -14.51
C ALA A 90 -5.63 12.98 -15.27
N GLN A 91 -4.36 12.70 -15.48
CA GLN A 91 -3.90 11.40 -15.98
C GLN A 91 -3.49 10.54 -14.79
N LEU A 92 -3.85 9.26 -14.82
CA LEU A 92 -3.37 8.29 -13.84
C LEU A 92 -1.98 7.82 -14.30
N PRO A 93 -0.99 7.73 -13.41
CA PRO A 93 0.32 7.17 -13.74
C PRO A 93 0.20 5.66 -13.96
N ILE A 94 1.30 5.06 -14.41
CA ILE A 94 1.44 3.60 -14.39
C ILE A 94 1.48 3.15 -12.93
N LEU A 95 0.72 2.08 -12.65
CA LEU A 95 0.54 1.53 -11.31
C LEU A 95 1.11 0.12 -11.22
N TRP A 96 1.61 -0.21 -10.04
CA TRP A 96 2.20 -1.51 -9.72
C TRP A 96 1.63 -2.01 -8.40
N LEU A 97 1.25 -3.29 -8.37
CA LEU A 97 0.99 -4.01 -7.13
C LEU A 97 2.33 -4.26 -6.43
N LEU A 98 2.43 -3.83 -5.17
CA LEU A 98 3.56 -4.14 -4.31
C LEU A 98 3.36 -5.53 -3.69
N GLU A 99 4.21 -6.48 -4.09
CA GLU A 99 4.25 -7.82 -3.52
C GLU A 99 5.24 -7.84 -2.36
N THR A 100 4.74 -8.20 -1.18
CA THR A 100 5.55 -8.31 0.04
C THR A 100 5.38 -9.67 0.70
N ASP A 101 6.40 -10.10 1.44
CA ASP A 101 6.30 -11.24 2.36
C ASP A 101 5.39 -10.86 3.56
N PRO A 102 4.33 -11.64 3.84
CA PRO A 102 3.40 -11.31 4.89
C PRO A 102 3.90 -11.51 6.33
N TYR A 103 5.07 -12.13 6.52
CA TYR A 103 5.61 -12.44 7.85
C TYR A 103 7.03 -11.94 8.08
N SER A 104 7.64 -11.29 7.08
CA SER A 104 9.00 -10.77 7.25
C SER A 104 9.01 -9.41 7.95
N VAL A 105 9.31 -9.40 9.24
CA VAL A 105 9.49 -8.15 10.00
C VAL A 105 10.89 -7.54 9.79
N SER A 106 11.83 -8.31 9.24
CA SER A 106 13.20 -7.86 8.96
C SER A 106 13.33 -7.09 7.64
N ASN A 107 12.35 -7.20 6.74
CA ASN A 107 12.37 -6.44 5.49
C ASN A 107 12.06 -4.97 5.78
N ASN A 108 12.54 -4.12 4.89
CA ASN A 108 12.29 -2.69 5.00
C ASN A 108 10.80 -2.34 4.88
N ILE A 109 10.08 -3.05 4.02
CA ILE A 109 8.63 -2.89 3.77
C ILE A 109 8.00 -4.28 3.70
N SER A 110 6.94 -4.51 4.48
CA SER A 110 6.22 -5.79 4.55
C SER A 110 4.73 -5.62 4.81
N ASN A 111 3.93 -6.62 4.43
CA ASN A 111 2.48 -6.64 4.66
C ASN A 111 2.10 -7.66 5.73
N TRP A 112 2.23 -7.28 6.99
CA TRP A 112 1.94 -8.15 8.14
C TRP A 112 0.54 -8.76 8.03
N GLN A 113 0.48 -10.10 8.10
CA GLN A 113 -0.75 -10.89 7.96
C GLN A 113 -1.55 -10.61 6.66
N ARG A 114 -0.87 -10.12 5.61
CA ARG A 114 -1.47 -9.66 4.34
C ARG A 114 -2.46 -8.51 4.49
N LYS A 115 -2.51 -7.83 5.65
CA LYS A 115 -3.47 -6.77 5.94
C LYS A 115 -2.81 -5.42 6.26
N TYR A 116 -1.69 -5.43 6.98
CA TYR A 116 -1.12 -4.21 7.55
C TYR A 116 0.25 -3.92 6.97
N LEU A 117 0.44 -2.71 6.42
CA LEU A 117 1.75 -2.30 5.94
C LEU A 117 2.63 -1.92 7.13
N ILE A 118 3.72 -2.66 7.30
CA ILE A 118 4.77 -2.33 8.27
C ILE A 118 6.04 -1.92 7.54
N VAL A 119 6.74 -0.95 8.09
CA VAL A 119 8.00 -0.46 7.53
C VAL A 119 9.02 -0.19 8.62
N THR A 120 10.30 -0.31 8.30
CA THR A 120 11.38 0.15 9.18
C THR A 120 11.42 1.68 9.22
N LYS A 121 12.03 2.27 10.25
CA LYS A 121 12.27 3.74 10.29
C LYS A 121 12.91 4.27 9.01
N LYS A 122 13.95 3.57 8.53
CA LYS A 122 14.64 3.91 7.28
C LYS A 122 13.64 3.97 6.13
N ALA A 123 12.86 2.90 5.93
CA ALA A 123 11.87 2.85 4.86
C ALA A 123 10.79 3.95 5.00
N LEU A 124 10.33 4.23 6.22
CA LEU A 124 9.41 5.34 6.47
C LEU A 124 10.00 6.68 5.99
N GLU A 125 11.23 7.01 6.38
CA GLU A 125 11.92 8.24 5.96
C GLU A 125 12.00 8.33 4.43
N TYR A 126 12.40 7.24 3.77
CA TYR A 126 12.40 7.18 2.30
C TYR A 126 11.02 7.39 1.69
N LEU A 127 9.96 6.79 2.24
CA LEU A 127 8.60 6.98 1.75
C LEU A 127 8.16 8.45 1.89
N ARG A 128 8.49 9.11 3.01
CA ARG A 128 8.20 10.54 3.22
C ARG A 128 8.92 11.43 2.23
N ASP A 129 10.22 11.18 2.00
CA ASP A 129 11.02 11.93 1.02
C ASP A 129 10.55 11.70 -0.42
N ASN A 130 9.71 10.68 -0.65
CA ASN A 130 9.24 10.27 -1.98
C ASN A 130 7.71 10.24 -2.10
N HIS A 131 7.04 11.29 -1.61
CA HIS A 131 5.62 11.59 -1.86
C HIS A 131 4.64 10.53 -1.33
N VAL A 132 4.98 9.86 -0.23
CA VAL A 132 4.00 9.17 0.60
C VAL A 132 3.79 10.04 1.83
N THR A 133 2.92 11.03 1.74
CA THR A 133 2.79 12.10 2.75
C THR A 133 1.50 12.00 3.56
N HIS A 134 0.45 11.39 3.01
CA HIS A 134 -0.86 11.30 3.63
C HIS A 134 -1.08 9.99 4.40
N ALA A 135 -0.31 8.95 4.12
CA ALA A 135 -0.37 7.72 4.93
C ALA A 135 0.03 8.03 6.38
N GLU A 136 -0.86 7.81 7.35
CA GLU A 136 -0.53 7.98 8.75
C GLU A 136 0.37 6.84 9.25
N HIS A 137 1.04 7.02 10.39
CA HIS A 137 1.90 5.97 10.94
C HIS A 137 1.88 5.93 12.46
N ASN A 138 2.07 4.73 13.02
CA ASN A 138 2.23 4.53 14.45
C ASN A 138 3.43 3.63 14.76
N TYR A 139 4.17 3.97 15.80
CA TYR A 139 5.35 3.22 16.21
C TYR A 139 4.96 1.90 16.90
N ILE A 140 5.47 0.77 16.40
CA ILE A 140 5.33 -0.54 17.02
C ILE A 140 6.40 -0.67 18.12
N GLY A 141 6.07 -0.15 19.31
CA GLY A 141 6.95 -0.16 20.48
C GLY A 141 6.85 -1.40 21.39
N SER A 142 5.99 -2.35 21.02
CA SER A 142 5.77 -3.62 21.72
C SER A 142 6.13 -4.79 20.80
N ASP A 143 5.87 -6.02 21.24
CA ASP A 143 5.83 -7.16 20.32
C ASP A 143 4.81 -6.90 19.19
N ILE A 144 5.10 -7.41 18.00
CA ILE A 144 4.28 -7.15 16.81
C ILE A 144 2.91 -7.83 16.89
N GLU A 145 2.83 -9.02 17.47
CA GLU A 145 1.56 -9.72 17.67
C GLU A 145 0.70 -9.00 18.72
N GLU A 146 1.33 -8.56 19.81
CA GLU A 146 0.68 -7.74 20.83
C GLU A 146 0.11 -6.43 20.22
N TYR A 147 0.89 -5.76 19.37
CA TYR A 147 0.44 -4.53 18.72
C TYR A 147 -0.81 -4.76 17.85
N PHE A 148 -0.80 -5.77 16.97
CA PHE A 148 -1.91 -6.06 16.06
C PHE A 148 -3.11 -6.78 16.69
N THR A 149 -2.99 -7.23 17.94
CA THR A 149 -4.14 -7.70 18.75
C THR A 149 -4.74 -6.61 19.63
N SER A 150 -4.08 -5.45 19.76
CA SER A 150 -4.56 -4.30 20.52
C SER A 150 -5.34 -3.29 19.66
N ASP A 151 -5.97 -2.30 20.29
CA ASP A 151 -6.64 -1.19 19.60
C ASP A 151 -5.65 -0.20 18.95
N ARG A 152 -4.35 -0.29 19.28
CA ARG A 152 -3.32 0.58 18.72
C ARG A 152 -3.17 0.46 17.21
N LYS A 153 -3.58 -0.66 16.61
CA LYS A 153 -3.58 -0.86 15.14
C LYS A 153 -4.58 0.07 14.45
N ASP A 154 -5.61 0.54 15.15
CA ASP A 154 -6.67 1.38 14.63
C ASP A 154 -6.43 2.87 14.97
N PHE A 155 -5.17 3.25 15.18
CA PHE A 155 -4.72 4.60 15.56
C PHE A 155 -5.21 5.74 14.65
N TRP A 156 -5.60 5.41 13.42
CA TRP A 156 -6.10 6.34 12.42
C TRP A 156 -7.58 6.69 12.60
N LEU A 157 -8.31 5.95 13.45
CA LEU A 157 -9.70 6.27 13.79
C LEU A 157 -9.81 7.50 14.71
N ASP A 158 -8.76 7.81 15.47
CA ASP A 158 -8.74 8.97 16.37
C ASP A 158 -8.53 10.31 15.61
N ALA A 159 -8.32 10.27 14.30
CA ALA A 159 -8.10 11.42 13.43
C ALA A 159 -9.39 12.02 12.82
N PHE A 160 -10.56 11.42 13.09
CA PHE A 160 -11.89 11.83 12.60
C PHE A 160 -12.85 12.16 13.75
#